data_AF-A0A7G9SAS7-F1
#
_entry.id   AF-A0A7G9SAS7-F1
#
_cell.length_a   1.000
_cell.length_b   1.000
_cell.length_c   1.000
_cell.angle_alpha   90.00
_cell.angle_beta   90.00
_cell.angle_gamma   90.00
#
_symmetry.space_group_name_H-M   'P 1'
#
loop_
_entity.id
_entity.type
_entity.pdbx_description
1 polymer ?
#
loop_
_entity_poly.entity_id
_entity_poly.type
_entity_poly.pdbx_seq_one_letter_code
_entity_poly.pdbx_strand_id
1 'polypeptide(L)'
;MTAKALYLATAALLLPFPAAAQDAQREEPTATAAAATSSQAEPPLGEDEEEVVVTGQKPRGSVVGDIPPENTLTSRDIRATGATTISELLDSIASKTGSARGRGGERPVLLLNGQRISGFRELRDLPPEAIERMEILPEEVALKYGYSADQKVVNIVLRRRFNSTSAEVGGTIATEGGHAAGKADATKLVIANGTRSSLNVRLEGNNPLYESERDIAYDPADGADPRDFRTLNGASQSARVTGTLNRTILENVGATVTAEVGRTKNRSRFGISPSIRTLR
;
A
#
# COMPACT_ATOMS: atom_id res chain seq x y z
N MET A 1 -16.14 -45.42 -12.72
CA MET A 1 -16.26 -44.85 -14.09
C MET A 1 -16.93 -43.50 -13.93
N THR A 2 -16.34 -42.33 -14.20
CA THR A 2 -15.44 -41.92 -15.28
C THR A 2 -14.57 -40.76 -14.81
N ALA A 3 -13.27 -40.86 -15.03
CA ALA A 3 -12.30 -39.78 -14.84
C ALA A 3 -12.40 -38.76 -15.99
N LYS A 4 -12.21 -37.47 -15.69
CA LYS A 4 -11.88 -36.46 -16.68
C LYS A 4 -10.72 -35.61 -16.17
N ALA A 5 -9.52 -35.98 -16.62
CA ALA A 5 -8.30 -35.21 -16.52
C ALA A 5 -8.42 -33.99 -17.45
N LEU A 6 -8.09 -32.80 -16.93
CA LEU A 6 -7.95 -31.58 -17.72
C LEU A 6 -6.47 -31.20 -17.71
N TYR A 7 -5.83 -31.38 -18.87
CA TYR A 7 -4.41 -31.08 -19.09
C TYR A 7 -4.18 -29.57 -19.17
N LEU A 8 -3.22 -29.09 -18.37
CA LEU A 8 -2.57 -27.78 -18.52
C LEU A 8 -1.70 -27.80 -19.78
N ALA A 9 -1.88 -26.84 -20.69
CA ALA A 9 -0.97 -26.59 -21.81
C ALA A 9 -0.28 -25.24 -21.61
N THR A 10 0.96 -25.28 -21.14
CA THR A 10 1.91 -24.17 -21.08
C THR A 10 2.58 -24.01 -22.45
N ALA A 11 2.45 -22.84 -23.07
CA ALA A 11 3.20 -22.48 -24.27
C ALA A 11 4.19 -21.35 -23.93
N ALA A 12 5.48 -21.69 -23.87
CA ALA A 12 6.59 -20.75 -23.76
C ALA A 12 7.05 -20.36 -25.17
N LEU A 13 7.16 -19.06 -25.44
CA LEU A 13 7.75 -18.52 -26.67
C LEU A 13 8.98 -17.67 -26.30
N LEU A 14 10.16 -18.16 -26.66
CA LEU A 14 11.48 -17.55 -26.53
C LEU A 14 11.97 -17.18 -27.94
N LEU A 15 12.50 -15.97 -28.16
CA LEU A 15 13.49 -15.62 -29.21
C LEU A 15 14.12 -14.23 -28.91
N PRO A 16 15.30 -13.87 -29.48
CA PRO A 16 16.48 -13.41 -28.72
C PRO A 16 16.91 -11.94 -28.97
N PHE A 17 17.75 -11.42 -28.07
CA PHE A 17 18.51 -10.17 -28.22
C PHE A 17 19.82 -10.37 -29.00
N PRO A 18 20.21 -9.47 -29.91
CA PRO A 18 21.59 -9.39 -30.38
C PRO A 18 22.43 -8.45 -29.50
N ALA A 19 23.63 -8.95 -29.17
CA ALA A 19 24.70 -8.25 -28.48
C ALA A 19 25.69 -7.62 -29.49
N ALA A 20 26.24 -6.47 -29.13
CA ALA A 20 27.51 -5.91 -29.64
C ALA A 20 28.16 -5.21 -28.41
N ALA A 21 29.18 -5.79 -27.77
CA ALA A 21 30.63 -5.69 -28.09
C ALA A 21 31.13 -4.22 -27.97
N GLN A 22 31.86 -3.88 -26.89
CA GLN A 22 33.34 -3.69 -26.82
C GLN A 22 33.81 -2.53 -27.72
N ASP A 23 34.73 -1.63 -27.37
CA ASP A 23 35.81 -1.56 -26.37
C ASP A 23 36.32 -0.11 -26.47
N ALA A 24 36.74 0.53 -25.36
CA ALA A 24 37.68 1.66 -25.43
C ALA A 24 38.21 1.98 -24.03
N GLN A 25 39.41 1.47 -23.79
CA GLN A 25 40.23 1.62 -22.60
C GLN A 25 41.29 2.71 -22.84
N ARG A 26 41.70 3.39 -21.75
CA ARG A 26 42.93 4.20 -21.57
C ARG A 26 42.99 5.55 -22.30
N GLU A 27 43.52 6.63 -21.73
CA GLU A 27 44.79 6.75 -20.97
C GLU A 27 44.77 7.98 -20.04
N GLU A 28 45.29 7.84 -18.83
CA GLU A 28 45.88 8.93 -18.05
C GLU A 28 47.30 9.23 -18.58
N PRO A 29 47.79 10.46 -18.40
CA PRO A 29 49.16 10.61 -17.95
C PRO A 29 49.28 11.49 -16.70
N THR A 30 49.97 10.92 -15.72
CA THR A 30 50.62 11.55 -14.58
C THR A 30 51.76 12.46 -15.06
N ALA A 31 51.98 13.62 -14.43
CA ALA A 31 53.31 14.11 -14.03
C ALA A 31 53.33 15.51 -13.37
N THR A 32 53.87 15.52 -12.15
CA THR A 32 54.83 16.51 -11.61
C THR A 32 54.33 17.77 -10.89
N ALA A 33 54.73 17.81 -9.61
CA ALA A 33 54.71 18.93 -8.68
C ALA A 33 55.87 19.92 -8.87
N ALA A 34 55.68 21.20 -8.52
CA ALA A 34 56.53 21.95 -7.55
C ALA A 34 56.23 23.47 -7.51
N ALA A 35 56.09 23.96 -6.28
CA ALA A 35 56.61 25.21 -5.70
C ALA A 35 56.22 26.61 -6.23
N ALA A 36 55.43 27.30 -5.39
CA ALA A 36 55.62 28.63 -4.79
C ALA A 36 56.12 29.83 -5.65
N THR A 37 55.32 30.90 -5.67
CA THR A 37 55.57 32.22 -5.02
C THR A 37 54.77 33.31 -5.74
N SER A 38 53.86 34.00 -5.04
CA SER A 38 53.78 35.47 -4.99
C SER A 38 52.48 35.93 -4.31
N SER A 39 52.64 36.58 -3.16
CA SER A 39 51.65 37.47 -2.58
C SER A 39 51.53 38.72 -3.45
N GLN A 40 50.31 39.06 -3.87
CA GLN A 40 49.90 40.42 -4.22
C GLN A 40 48.48 40.63 -3.67
N ALA A 41 48.35 41.68 -2.87
CA ALA A 41 47.10 42.15 -2.29
C ALA A 41 46.61 43.35 -3.11
N GLU A 42 45.33 43.35 -3.51
CA GLU A 42 44.51 44.55 -3.76
C GLU A 42 43.05 44.14 -4.07
N PRO A 43 42.07 45.06 -4.01
CA PRO A 43 41.23 45.50 -2.88
C PRO A 43 39.83 44.81 -2.87
N PRO A 44 38.97 45.03 -1.86
CA PRO A 44 37.67 44.35 -1.80
C PRO A 44 36.72 44.98 -2.81
N LEU A 45 36.46 44.29 -3.92
CA LEU A 45 35.26 44.57 -4.70
C LEU A 45 34.09 43.91 -3.99
N GLY A 46 33.23 44.75 -3.43
CA GLY A 46 31.86 44.36 -3.15
C GLY A 46 31.20 43.97 -4.46
N GLU A 47 31.18 42.67 -4.72
CA GLU A 47 30.12 42.09 -5.49
C GLU A 47 29.06 41.75 -4.47
N ASP A 48 28.03 42.60 -4.43
CA ASP A 48 26.70 42.17 -4.03
C ASP A 48 26.39 40.98 -4.93
N GLU A 49 26.77 39.78 -4.48
CA GLU A 49 26.14 38.56 -4.94
C GLU A 49 24.68 38.79 -4.62
N GLU A 50 23.92 39.22 -5.63
CA GLU A 50 22.48 39.11 -5.63
C GLU A 50 22.21 37.64 -5.36
N GLU A 51 22.07 37.31 -4.06
CA GLU A 51 21.59 36.04 -3.59
C GLU A 51 20.29 35.87 -4.35
N VAL A 52 20.31 35.03 -5.39
CA VAL A 52 19.13 34.65 -6.13
C VAL A 52 18.33 33.82 -5.14
N VAL A 53 17.59 34.53 -4.27
CA VAL A 53 16.56 33.98 -3.43
C VAL A 53 15.50 33.55 -4.42
N VAL A 54 15.66 32.33 -4.91
CA VAL A 54 14.56 31.59 -5.50
C VAL A 54 13.58 31.45 -4.37
N THR A 55 12.65 32.40 -4.29
CA THR A 55 11.43 32.31 -3.48
C THR A 55 10.64 31.17 -4.10
N GLY A 56 11.10 29.95 -3.80
CA GLY A 56 10.67 28.72 -4.42
C GLY A 56 9.19 28.61 -4.17
N GLN A 57 8.41 28.79 -5.23
CA GLN A 57 6.99 28.55 -5.18
C GLN A 57 6.78 27.19 -4.53
N LYS A 58 5.95 27.18 -3.48
CA LYS A 58 5.79 26.00 -2.63
C LYS A 58 5.48 24.79 -3.52
N PRO A 59 6.24 23.68 -3.41
CA PRO A 59 6.04 22.55 -4.29
C PRO A 59 4.61 22.04 -4.15
N ARG A 60 4.05 21.53 -5.25
CA ARG A 60 2.67 21.06 -5.26
C ARG A 60 2.41 20.05 -4.13
N GLY A 61 1.20 20.09 -3.59
CA GLY A 61 0.75 19.17 -2.54
C GLY A 61 1.40 19.41 -1.19
N SER A 62 2.06 20.54 -0.97
CA SER A 62 2.57 20.92 0.34
C SER A 62 1.43 21.27 1.30
N VAL A 63 1.69 21.12 2.60
CA VAL A 63 0.73 21.48 3.66
C VAL A 63 0.40 22.98 3.69
N VAL A 64 -0.65 23.37 4.40
CA VAL A 64 -0.96 24.79 4.63
C VAL A 64 0.02 25.43 5.62
N GLY A 65 0.54 26.62 5.29
CA GLY A 65 1.47 27.39 6.12
C GLY A 65 2.94 27.19 5.76
N ASP A 66 3.85 27.85 6.49
CA ASP A 66 5.29 27.92 6.14
C ASP A 66 6.18 27.03 7.02
N ILE A 67 5.58 26.07 7.73
CA ILE A 67 6.31 25.16 8.60
C ILE A 67 7.04 24.12 7.72
N PRO A 68 8.40 24.03 7.79
CA PRO A 68 9.15 23.08 6.99
C PRO A 68 8.99 21.64 7.51
N PRO A 69 9.11 20.63 6.65
CA PRO A 69 9.13 19.23 7.07
C PRO A 69 10.44 18.90 7.81
N GLU A 70 10.34 18.09 8.87
CA GLU A 70 11.51 17.57 9.61
C GLU A 70 12.24 16.50 8.79
N ASN A 71 11.50 15.75 7.97
CA ASN A 71 12.07 14.74 7.09
C ASN A 71 11.29 14.67 5.78
N THR A 72 11.98 14.48 4.67
CA THR A 72 11.35 14.26 3.36
C THR A 72 11.93 13.02 2.73
N LEU A 73 11.08 12.02 2.50
CA LEU A 73 11.43 10.82 1.76
C LEU A 73 11.11 11.03 0.29
N THR A 74 12.13 10.93 -0.55
CA THR A 74 11.96 11.02 -2.00
C THR A 74 11.40 9.71 -2.56
N SER A 75 10.96 9.73 -3.82
CA SER A 75 10.59 8.51 -4.55
C SER A 75 11.68 7.43 -4.50
N ARG A 76 12.96 7.81 -4.43
CA ARG A 76 14.07 6.85 -4.35
C ARG A 76 14.10 6.18 -2.98
N ASP A 77 13.95 6.95 -1.92
CA ASP A 77 13.97 6.44 -0.54
C ASP A 77 12.76 5.54 -0.29
N ILE A 78 11.58 5.93 -0.79
CA ILE A 78 10.35 5.13 -0.71
C ILE A 78 10.52 3.78 -1.40
N ARG A 79 11.16 3.73 -2.56
CA ARG A 79 11.45 2.44 -3.22
C ARG A 79 12.50 1.62 -2.48
N ALA A 80 13.47 2.28 -1.84
CA ALA A 80 14.52 1.61 -1.09
C ALA A 80 13.99 0.91 0.18
N THR A 81 12.82 1.29 0.70
CA THR A 81 12.19 0.56 1.81
C THR A 81 11.67 -0.82 1.39
N GLY A 82 11.46 -1.07 0.10
CA GLY A 82 10.88 -2.32 -0.42
C GLY A 82 9.39 -2.51 -0.11
N ALA A 83 8.75 -1.52 0.49
CA ALA A 83 7.34 -1.59 0.84
C ALA A 83 6.47 -1.67 -0.41
N THR A 84 5.52 -2.60 -0.41
CA THR A 84 4.54 -2.80 -1.49
C THR A 84 3.22 -2.10 -1.22
N THR A 85 3.01 -1.64 0.02
CA THR A 85 1.81 -0.93 0.45
C THR A 85 2.15 0.29 1.30
N ILE A 86 1.24 1.28 1.38
CA ILE A 86 1.45 2.44 2.27
C ILE A 86 1.49 2.03 3.75
N SER A 87 0.79 0.96 4.15
CA SER A 87 0.85 0.47 5.53
C SER A 87 2.25 -0.02 5.87
N GLU A 88 2.82 -0.87 5.01
CA GLU A 88 4.20 -1.35 5.15
C GLU A 88 5.22 -0.21 5.08
N LEU A 89 4.98 0.78 4.21
CA LEU A 89 5.83 1.97 4.12
C LEU A 89 5.80 2.76 5.43
N LEU A 90 4.63 3.02 6.00
CA LEU A 90 4.50 3.72 7.29
C LEU A 90 5.14 2.93 8.43
N ASP A 91 4.99 1.60 8.44
CA ASP A 91 5.61 0.73 9.43
C ASP A 91 7.14 0.79 9.34
N SER A 92 7.70 0.84 8.12
CA SER A 92 9.15 0.98 7.89
C SER A 92 9.74 2.29 8.38
N ILE A 93 8.91 3.34 8.51
CA ILE A 93 9.33 4.67 8.97
C ILE A 93 8.76 5.04 10.35
N ALA A 94 8.18 4.06 11.06
CA ALA A 94 7.46 4.30 12.32
C ALA A 94 8.32 5.02 13.38
N SER A 95 9.62 4.75 13.41
CA SER A 95 10.57 5.42 14.31
C SER A 95 10.73 6.92 14.04
N LYS A 96 10.46 7.37 12.81
CA LYS A 96 10.53 8.78 12.39
C LYS A 96 9.19 9.49 12.52
N THR A 97 8.08 8.74 12.53
CA THR A 97 6.72 9.29 12.66
C THR A 97 6.21 9.29 14.10
N GLY A 98 6.92 8.63 15.01
CA GLY A 98 6.61 8.65 16.44
C GLY A 98 6.74 10.06 17.03
N SER A 99 5.78 10.45 17.85
CA SER A 99 5.86 11.68 18.65
C SER A 99 6.61 11.40 19.95
N ALA A 100 7.47 12.34 20.35
CA ALA A 100 8.13 12.32 21.64
C ALA A 100 7.20 12.74 22.80
N ARG A 101 6.05 13.37 22.49
CA ARG A 101 5.07 13.86 23.46
C ARG A 101 3.89 12.92 23.66
N GLY A 102 3.66 12.00 22.73
CA GLY A 102 2.64 10.95 22.82
C GLY A 102 3.13 9.73 23.62
N ARG A 103 2.20 9.01 24.25
CA ARG A 103 2.48 7.68 24.82
C ARG A 103 2.74 6.74 23.64
N GLY A 104 4.02 6.54 23.28
CA GLY A 104 4.48 5.83 22.07
C GLY A 104 3.51 4.78 21.54
N GLY A 105 2.83 5.09 20.43
CA GLY A 105 1.78 4.25 19.88
C GLY A 105 0.68 5.00 19.10
N GLU A 106 0.61 6.32 19.21
CA GLU A 106 -0.33 7.12 18.42
C GLU A 106 0.10 7.18 16.95
N ARG A 107 -0.82 6.82 16.06
CA ARG A 107 -0.59 6.88 14.61
C ARG A 107 -0.49 8.35 14.17
N PRO A 108 0.42 8.68 13.25
CA PRO A 108 0.53 10.03 12.73
C PRO A 108 -0.75 10.45 12.01
N VAL A 109 -1.01 11.75 11.98
CA VAL A 109 -2.06 12.33 11.15
C VAL A 109 -1.62 12.20 9.68
N LEU A 110 -2.49 11.63 8.85
CA LEU A 110 -2.17 11.41 7.44
C LEU A 110 -2.86 12.46 6.56
N LEU A 111 -2.08 13.09 5.71
CA LEU A 111 -2.53 14.00 4.66
C LEU A 111 -2.16 13.43 3.29
N LEU A 112 -2.95 13.79 2.28
CA LEU A 112 -2.71 13.45 0.89
C LEU A 112 -2.71 14.72 0.06
N ASN A 113 -1.59 15.07 -0.57
CA ASN A 113 -1.39 16.34 -1.28
C ASN A 113 -1.76 17.57 -0.43
N GLY A 114 -1.43 17.57 0.86
CA GLY A 114 -1.76 18.63 1.79
C GLY A 114 -3.24 18.71 2.19
N GLN A 115 -4.05 17.71 1.81
CA GLN A 115 -5.48 17.62 2.12
C GLN A 115 -5.75 16.50 3.12
N ARG A 116 -6.80 16.69 3.93
CA ARG A 116 -7.31 15.63 4.81
C ARG A 116 -7.95 14.53 3.97
N ILE A 117 -7.68 13.30 4.36
CA ILE A 117 -8.29 12.10 3.78
C ILE A 117 -9.60 11.77 4.47
N SER A 118 -10.51 11.07 3.78
CA SER A 118 -11.76 10.60 4.40
C SER A 118 -11.52 9.40 5.33
N GLY A 119 -10.43 8.67 5.14
CA GLY A 119 -10.01 7.59 6.03
C GLY A 119 -8.85 6.79 5.47
N PHE A 120 -8.27 5.92 6.29
CA PHE A 120 -7.07 5.16 5.93
C PHE A 120 -7.24 4.25 4.69
N ARG A 121 -8.47 3.81 4.39
CA ARG A 121 -8.78 2.99 3.20
C ARG A 121 -8.33 3.68 1.90
N GLU A 122 -8.45 5.00 1.83
CA GLU A 122 -8.07 5.82 0.67
C GLU A 122 -6.57 5.75 0.34
N LEU A 123 -5.74 5.36 1.32
CA LEU A 123 -4.31 5.15 1.16
C LEU A 123 -3.96 3.68 0.94
N ARG A 124 -4.73 2.74 1.48
CA ARG A 124 -4.44 1.31 1.31
C ARG A 124 -4.46 0.88 -0.15
N ASP A 125 -5.27 1.54 -0.97
CA ASP A 125 -5.39 1.25 -2.40
C ASP A 125 -4.38 2.06 -3.26
N LEU A 126 -3.56 2.91 -2.64
CA LEU A 126 -2.50 3.65 -3.33
C LEU A 126 -1.21 2.83 -3.36
N PRO A 127 -0.66 2.54 -4.55
CA PRO A 127 0.64 1.90 -4.66
C PRO A 127 1.74 2.92 -4.29
N PRO A 128 2.81 2.51 -3.58
CA PRO A 128 3.92 3.39 -3.21
C PRO A 128 4.56 4.13 -4.39
N GLU A 129 4.51 3.55 -5.60
CA GLU A 129 5.03 4.14 -6.82
C GLU A 129 4.26 5.40 -7.27
N ALA A 130 3.00 5.54 -6.83
CA ALA A 130 2.19 6.74 -7.07
C ALA A 130 2.71 7.95 -6.28
N ILE A 131 3.51 7.72 -5.24
CA ILE A 131 4.05 8.74 -4.36
C ILE A 131 5.26 9.39 -5.03
N GLU A 132 5.24 10.72 -5.09
CA GLU A 132 6.36 11.53 -5.52
C GLU A 132 7.34 11.72 -4.36
N ARG A 133 6.80 12.10 -3.20
CA ARG A 133 7.53 12.24 -1.94
C ARG A 133 6.59 12.10 -0.74
N MET A 134 7.16 11.81 0.41
CA MET A 134 6.47 11.78 1.69
C MET A 134 7.19 12.71 2.65
N GLU A 135 6.44 13.63 3.25
CA GLU A 135 6.94 14.64 4.18
C GLU A 135 6.49 14.28 5.59
N ILE A 136 7.42 14.26 6.54
CA ILE A 136 7.15 14.16 7.97
C ILE A 136 7.26 15.56 8.53
N LEU A 137 6.16 16.05 9.09
CA LEU A 137 6.00 17.40 9.59
C LEU A 137 5.84 17.40 11.11
N PRO A 138 6.24 18.50 11.77
CA PRO A 138 6.10 18.62 13.21
C PRO A 138 4.63 18.66 13.64
N GLU A 139 4.41 18.43 14.93
CA GLU A 139 3.09 18.39 15.58
C GLU A 139 2.30 19.71 15.44
N GLU A 140 3.00 20.84 15.25
CA GLU A 140 2.40 22.16 15.06
C GLU A 140 1.50 22.23 13.81
N VAL A 141 1.83 21.45 12.77
CA VAL A 141 1.02 21.38 11.55
C VAL A 141 -0.33 20.72 11.82
N ALA A 142 -0.41 19.80 12.78
CA ALA A 142 -1.64 19.07 13.11
C ALA A 142 -2.78 20.03 13.52
N LEU A 143 -2.45 21.09 14.28
CA LEU A 143 -3.41 22.13 14.70
C LEU A 143 -4.06 22.85 13.53
N LYS A 144 -3.33 23.10 12.44
CA LYS A 144 -3.85 23.77 11.24
C LYS A 144 -4.94 22.96 10.54
N TYR A 145 -4.94 21.64 10.76
CA TYR A 145 -5.91 20.72 10.20
C TYR A 145 -6.96 20.25 11.22
N GLY A 146 -7.00 20.87 12.40
CA GLY A 146 -7.98 20.58 13.46
C GLY A 146 -7.69 19.29 14.24
N TYR A 147 -6.45 18.81 14.24
CA TYR A 147 -5.99 17.69 15.05
C TYR A 147 -5.26 18.20 16.31
N SER A 148 -5.04 17.32 17.27
CA SER A 148 -4.27 17.60 18.48
C SER A 148 -2.77 17.78 18.17
N ALA A 149 -2.10 18.64 18.92
CA ALA A 149 -0.67 18.95 18.77
C ALA A 149 0.25 17.92 19.46
N ASP A 150 -0.19 16.68 19.57
CA ASP A 150 0.54 15.54 20.16
C ASP A 150 1.06 14.57 19.10
N GLN A 151 0.57 14.67 17.86
CA GLN A 151 0.88 13.74 16.77
C GLN A 151 1.61 14.46 15.63
N LYS A 152 2.65 13.81 15.09
CA LYS A 152 3.30 14.26 13.85
C LYS A 152 2.34 14.09 12.67
N VAL A 153 2.56 14.92 11.65
CA VAL A 153 1.77 14.87 10.41
C VAL A 153 2.62 14.26 9.31
N VAL A 154 2.07 13.27 8.61
CA VAL A 154 2.70 12.68 7.42
C VAL A 154 1.89 13.11 6.21
N ASN A 155 2.50 13.93 5.35
CA ASN A 155 1.92 14.36 4.10
C ASN A 155 2.47 13.52 2.94
N ILE A 156 1.58 12.81 2.27
CA ILE A 156 1.92 11.97 1.12
C ILE A 156 1.59 12.75 -0.14
N VAL A 157 2.61 13.11 -0.90
CA VAL A 157 2.46 13.89 -2.13
C VAL A 157 2.52 12.95 -3.32
N LEU A 158 1.46 12.96 -4.12
CA LEU A 158 1.33 12.10 -5.29
C LEU A 158 1.96 12.73 -6.52
N ARG A 159 2.43 11.87 -7.44
CA ARG A 159 2.88 12.29 -8.76
C ARG A 159 1.79 13.08 -9.48
N ARG A 160 2.20 14.09 -10.25
CA ARG A 160 1.29 14.90 -11.06
C ARG A 160 0.47 14.08 -12.06
N ARG A 161 1.06 13.03 -12.62
CA ARG A 161 0.43 12.09 -13.55
C ARG A 161 0.86 10.68 -13.18
N PHE A 162 -0.10 9.77 -13.02
CA PHE A 162 0.17 8.38 -12.70
C PHE A 162 -0.95 7.50 -13.24
N ASN A 163 -0.60 6.33 -13.77
CA ASN A 163 -1.55 5.34 -14.24
C ASN A 163 -0.97 3.96 -13.94
N SER A 164 -1.66 3.20 -13.11
CA SER A 164 -1.23 1.86 -12.72
C SER A 164 -2.38 0.88 -12.77
N THR A 165 -2.04 -0.38 -12.99
CA THR A 165 -2.97 -1.50 -12.87
C THR A 165 -2.20 -2.60 -12.16
N SER A 166 -2.69 -3.00 -11.01
CA SER A 166 -2.12 -4.10 -10.23
C SER A 166 -3.14 -5.21 -10.09
N ALA A 167 -2.64 -6.44 -10.02
CA ALA A 167 -3.42 -7.63 -9.75
C ALA A 167 -2.61 -8.52 -8.80
N GLU A 168 -3.24 -9.01 -7.74
CA GLU A 168 -2.67 -9.93 -6.77
C GLU A 168 -3.60 -11.14 -6.64
N VAL A 169 -3.02 -12.33 -6.62
CA VAL A 169 -3.76 -13.57 -6.35
C VAL A 169 -3.01 -14.30 -5.25
N GLY A 170 -3.75 -14.81 -4.28
CA GLY A 170 -3.20 -15.59 -3.18
C GLY A 170 -4.11 -16.76 -2.84
N GLY A 171 -3.53 -17.80 -2.27
CA GLY A 171 -4.27 -18.95 -1.78
C GLY A 171 -3.60 -19.55 -0.55
N THR A 172 -4.40 -20.14 0.31
CA THR A 172 -3.93 -20.91 1.46
C THR A 172 -4.56 -22.29 1.43
N ILE A 173 -3.78 -23.28 1.83
CA ILE A 173 -4.24 -24.66 1.99
C ILE A 173 -3.82 -25.13 3.38
N ALA A 174 -4.68 -25.92 4.03
CA ALA A 174 -4.30 -26.59 5.26
C ALA A 174 -3.29 -27.70 4.97
N THR A 175 -2.26 -27.83 5.80
CA THR A 175 -1.25 -28.88 5.70
C THR A 175 -1.84 -30.27 5.89
N GLU A 176 -2.85 -30.40 6.75
CA GLU A 176 -3.64 -31.60 6.97
C GLU A 176 -4.75 -31.80 5.91
N GLY A 177 -4.89 -30.86 4.97
CA GLY A 177 -5.95 -30.88 3.96
C GLY A 177 -7.34 -30.49 4.50
N GLY A 178 -8.36 -30.70 3.67
CA GLY A 178 -9.76 -30.38 3.95
C GLY A 178 -10.11 -28.89 3.83
N HIS A 179 -9.17 -27.98 4.12
CA HIS A 179 -9.42 -26.53 4.03
C HIS A 179 -8.53 -25.85 2.97
N ALA A 180 -9.16 -25.01 2.16
CA ALA A 180 -8.52 -24.15 1.18
C ALA A 180 -9.25 -22.80 1.11
N ALA A 181 -8.49 -21.72 1.03
CA ALA A 181 -8.99 -20.38 0.81
C ALA A 181 -8.23 -19.70 -0.34
N GLY A 182 -8.88 -18.75 -0.99
CA GLY A 182 -8.33 -17.98 -2.09
C GLY A 182 -8.75 -16.52 -2.00
N LYS A 183 -7.87 -15.66 -2.50
CA LYS A 183 -8.13 -14.23 -2.69
C LYS A 183 -7.62 -13.79 -4.05
N ALA A 184 -8.33 -12.85 -4.66
CA ALA A 184 -7.92 -12.15 -5.86
C ALA A 184 -8.28 -10.68 -5.72
N ASP A 185 -7.31 -9.81 -5.96
CA ASP A 185 -7.42 -8.37 -5.87
C ASP A 185 -6.97 -7.76 -7.19
N ALA A 186 -7.72 -6.78 -7.69
CA ALA A 186 -7.34 -5.99 -8.86
C ALA A 186 -7.61 -4.52 -8.61
N THR A 187 -6.63 -3.67 -8.88
CA THR A 187 -6.73 -2.22 -8.66
C THR A 187 -6.31 -1.46 -9.91
N LYS A 188 -7.13 -0.51 -10.33
CA LYS A 188 -6.81 0.50 -11.33
C LYS A 188 -6.74 1.86 -10.65
N LEU A 189 -5.61 2.56 -10.77
CA LEU A 189 -5.45 3.92 -10.25
C LEU A 189 -5.00 4.85 -11.36
N VAL A 190 -5.72 5.96 -11.53
CA VAL A 190 -5.39 7.03 -12.46
C VAL A 190 -5.36 8.36 -11.73
N ILE A 191 -4.26 9.10 -11.89
CA ILE A 191 -4.06 10.45 -11.37
C ILE A 191 -3.71 11.33 -12.56
N ALA A 192 -4.53 12.35 -12.83
CA ALA A 192 -4.28 13.33 -13.88
C ALA A 192 -5.04 14.63 -13.59
N ASN A 193 -4.43 15.77 -13.89
CA ASN A 193 -5.09 17.08 -13.92
C ASN A 193 -5.87 17.43 -12.63
N GLY A 194 -5.29 17.14 -11.45
CA GLY A 194 -5.97 17.40 -10.16
C GLY A 194 -7.17 16.48 -9.88
N THR A 195 -7.32 15.41 -10.65
CA THR A 195 -8.31 14.35 -10.43
C THR A 195 -7.60 13.04 -10.13
N ARG A 196 -8.11 12.30 -9.15
CA ARG A 196 -7.68 10.94 -8.84
C ARG A 196 -8.90 10.02 -8.90
N SER A 197 -8.81 8.96 -9.68
CA SER A 197 -9.81 7.91 -9.72
C SER A 197 -9.18 6.55 -9.43
N SER A 198 -9.80 5.77 -8.57
CA SER A 198 -9.44 4.38 -8.32
C SER A 198 -10.65 3.47 -8.46
N LEU A 199 -10.39 2.26 -8.95
CA LEU A 199 -11.33 1.15 -8.98
C LEU A 199 -10.62 -0.07 -8.40
N ASN A 200 -11.16 -0.64 -7.34
CA ASN A 200 -10.69 -1.86 -6.71
C ASN A 200 -11.76 -2.94 -6.80
N VAL A 201 -11.34 -4.15 -7.15
CA VAL A 201 -12.16 -5.36 -7.16
C VAL A 201 -11.47 -6.39 -6.28
N ARG A 202 -12.17 -6.89 -5.27
CA ARG A 202 -11.70 -7.95 -4.36
C ARG A 202 -12.66 -9.11 -4.40
N LEU A 203 -12.12 -10.30 -4.62
CA LEU A 203 -12.82 -11.58 -4.53
C LEU A 203 -12.10 -12.45 -3.50
N GLU A 204 -12.83 -13.03 -2.57
CA GLU A 204 -12.28 -13.93 -1.56
C GLU A 204 -13.25 -15.07 -1.29
N GLY A 205 -12.72 -16.23 -0.91
CA GLY A 205 -13.56 -17.33 -0.48
C GLY A 205 -12.78 -18.51 0.08
N ASN A 206 -13.50 -19.36 0.80
CA ASN A 206 -12.99 -20.60 1.35
C ASN A 206 -14.00 -21.73 1.21
N ASN A 207 -13.50 -22.95 1.13
CA ASN A 207 -14.33 -24.15 1.19
C ASN A 207 -14.79 -24.41 2.65
N PRO A 208 -15.91 -25.12 2.85
CA PRO A 208 -16.29 -25.55 4.19
C PRO A 208 -15.32 -26.63 4.68
N LEU A 209 -15.10 -26.68 5.99
CA LEU A 209 -14.39 -27.75 6.68
C LEU A 209 -15.40 -28.54 7.52
N TYR A 210 -15.55 -29.83 7.25
CA TYR A 210 -16.47 -30.72 7.96
C TYR A 210 -15.83 -31.30 9.22
N GLU A 211 -16.67 -31.70 10.18
CA GLU A 211 -16.18 -32.42 11.36
C GLU A 211 -15.58 -33.78 11.00
N SER A 212 -16.09 -34.44 9.94
CA SER A 212 -15.57 -35.73 9.49
C SER A 212 -14.19 -35.64 8.80
N GLU A 213 -13.77 -34.44 8.41
CA GLU A 213 -12.43 -34.18 7.87
C GLU A 213 -11.39 -33.99 8.99
N ARG A 214 -11.78 -34.12 10.26
CA ARG A 214 -10.91 -34.01 11.42
C ARG A 214 -11.12 -35.21 12.34
N ASP A 215 -10.10 -35.54 13.12
CA ASP A 215 -10.15 -36.63 14.10
C ASP A 215 -10.93 -36.22 15.35
N ILE A 216 -12.22 -35.91 15.15
CA ILE A 216 -13.16 -35.57 16.21
C ILE A 216 -13.83 -36.85 16.67
N ALA A 217 -13.64 -37.19 17.95
CA ALA A 217 -14.27 -38.34 18.57
C ALA A 217 -15.81 -38.24 18.47
N TYR A 218 -16.44 -39.34 18.08
CA TYR A 218 -17.89 -39.50 18.03
C TYR A 218 -18.27 -40.74 18.82
N ASP A 219 -19.20 -40.61 19.76
CA ASP A 219 -19.77 -41.74 20.49
C ASP A 219 -20.97 -42.30 19.70
N PRO A 220 -20.91 -43.54 19.20
CA PRO A 220 -22.05 -44.17 18.53
C PRO A 220 -23.32 -44.25 19.40
N ALA A 221 -23.20 -44.14 20.73
CA ALA A 221 -24.35 -44.06 21.63
C ALA A 221 -25.20 -42.79 21.41
N ASP A 222 -24.63 -41.74 20.80
CA ASP A 222 -25.30 -40.47 20.49
C ASP A 222 -26.19 -40.53 19.23
N GLY A 223 -26.24 -41.68 18.53
CA GLY A 223 -27.18 -41.95 17.45
C GLY A 223 -26.55 -42.05 16.06
N ALA A 224 -27.02 -41.23 15.12
CA ALA A 224 -26.47 -41.19 13.76
C ALA A 224 -25.34 -40.16 13.66
N ASP A 225 -24.23 -40.52 13.02
CA ASP A 225 -23.03 -39.69 12.91
C ASP A 225 -23.34 -38.36 12.17
N PRO A 226 -23.29 -37.21 12.87
CA PRO A 226 -23.60 -35.92 12.25
C PRO A 226 -22.40 -35.29 11.54
N ARG A 227 -21.20 -35.86 11.63
CA ARG A 227 -19.93 -35.18 11.29
C ARG A 227 -19.81 -34.82 9.81
N ASP A 228 -20.37 -35.62 8.90
CA ASP A 228 -20.44 -35.31 7.46
C ASP A 228 -21.43 -34.17 7.13
N PHE A 229 -22.38 -33.93 8.04
CA PHE A 229 -23.43 -32.94 7.89
C PHE A 229 -23.21 -31.72 8.79
N ARG A 230 -22.08 -31.66 9.50
CA ARG A 230 -21.72 -30.55 10.38
C ARG A 230 -20.39 -29.95 9.95
N THR A 231 -20.37 -28.62 9.79
CA THR A 231 -19.17 -27.87 9.43
C THR A 231 -18.52 -27.30 10.68
N LEU A 232 -17.23 -27.57 10.88
CA LEU A 232 -16.37 -26.83 11.82
C LEU A 232 -16.16 -25.39 11.35
N ASN A 233 -15.90 -25.22 10.06
CA ASN A 233 -15.80 -23.93 9.42
C ASN A 233 -16.72 -23.90 8.20
N GLY A 234 -17.57 -22.88 8.11
CA GLY A 234 -18.48 -22.71 6.98
C GLY A 234 -17.75 -22.28 5.71
N ALA A 235 -18.36 -22.52 4.56
CA ALA A 235 -17.91 -21.91 3.32
C ALA A 235 -18.24 -20.41 3.36
N SER A 236 -17.29 -19.56 3.02
CA SER A 236 -17.52 -18.12 2.81
C SER A 236 -17.12 -17.75 1.39
N GLN A 237 -17.89 -16.85 0.79
CA GLN A 237 -17.57 -16.21 -0.48
C GLN A 237 -17.94 -14.74 -0.38
N SER A 238 -17.00 -13.87 -0.71
CA SER A 238 -17.16 -12.43 -0.65
C SER A 238 -16.64 -11.81 -1.95
N ALA A 239 -17.40 -10.86 -2.47
CA ALA A 239 -17.03 -10.05 -3.62
C ALA A 239 -17.30 -8.59 -3.27
N ARG A 240 -16.31 -7.73 -3.49
CA ARG A 240 -16.40 -6.29 -3.23
C ARG A 240 -15.84 -5.51 -4.41
N VAL A 241 -16.54 -4.45 -4.78
CA VAL A 241 -16.08 -3.46 -5.75
C VAL A 241 -16.14 -2.09 -5.07
N THR A 242 -15.01 -1.39 -5.06
CA THR A 242 -14.88 -0.05 -4.48
C THR A 242 -14.38 0.91 -5.54
N GLY A 243 -15.07 2.02 -5.74
CA GLY A 243 -14.67 3.10 -6.63
C GLY A 243 -14.51 4.40 -5.86
N THR A 244 -13.42 5.11 -6.10
CA THR A 244 -13.19 6.44 -5.51
C THR A 244 -12.88 7.44 -6.61
N LEU A 245 -13.50 8.61 -6.52
CA LEU A 245 -13.23 9.77 -7.36
C LEU A 245 -12.96 10.97 -6.48
N ASN A 246 -11.75 11.50 -6.55
CA ASN A 246 -11.36 12.76 -5.94
C ASN A 246 -11.09 13.78 -7.05
N ARG A 247 -11.61 14.99 -6.89
CA ARG A 247 -11.36 16.11 -7.79
C ARG A 247 -11.13 17.39 -7.01
N THR A 248 -10.01 18.04 -7.29
CA THR A 248 -9.76 19.43 -6.90
C THR A 248 -10.57 20.34 -7.83
N ILE A 249 -11.53 21.07 -7.28
CA ILE A 249 -12.43 21.96 -8.03
C ILE A 249 -11.85 23.38 -8.10
N LEU A 250 -11.31 23.86 -6.97
CA LEU A 250 -10.57 25.12 -6.82
C LEU A 250 -9.22 24.83 -6.15
N GLU A 251 -8.26 25.77 -6.16
CA GLU A 251 -6.93 25.58 -5.56
C GLU A 251 -6.99 25.02 -4.12
N ASN A 252 -8.03 25.37 -3.37
CA ASN A 252 -8.18 25.05 -1.94
C ASN A 252 -9.35 24.09 -1.65
N VAL A 253 -10.13 23.70 -2.67
CA VAL A 253 -11.38 22.93 -2.48
C VAL A 253 -11.32 21.65 -3.29
N GLY A 254 -11.36 20.52 -2.59
CA GLY A 254 -11.49 19.19 -3.19
C GLY A 254 -12.80 18.52 -2.77
N ALA A 255 -13.33 17.68 -3.65
CA ALA A 255 -14.42 16.77 -3.35
C ALA A 255 -13.96 15.33 -3.56
N THR A 256 -14.28 14.44 -2.61
CA THR A 256 -14.06 13.00 -2.73
C THR A 256 -15.39 12.28 -2.66
N VAL A 257 -15.65 11.42 -3.63
CA VAL A 257 -16.81 10.52 -3.67
C VAL A 257 -16.28 9.09 -3.66
N THR A 258 -16.80 8.27 -2.74
CA THR A 258 -16.48 6.84 -2.68
C THR A 258 -17.77 6.05 -2.75
N ALA A 259 -17.81 5.04 -3.61
CA ALA A 259 -18.90 4.09 -3.76
C ALA A 259 -18.37 2.67 -3.54
N GLU A 260 -19.08 1.88 -2.75
CA GLU A 260 -18.75 0.47 -2.52
C GLU A 260 -19.99 -0.40 -2.70
N VAL A 261 -19.82 -1.51 -3.41
CA VAL A 261 -20.84 -2.55 -3.54
C VAL A 261 -20.19 -3.88 -3.17
N GLY A 262 -20.81 -4.61 -2.26
CA GLY A 262 -20.31 -5.89 -1.80
C GLY A 262 -21.41 -6.94 -1.66
N ARG A 263 -21.03 -8.20 -1.82
CA ARG A 263 -21.89 -9.36 -1.55
C ARG A 263 -21.09 -10.41 -0.80
N THR A 264 -21.64 -10.86 0.32
CA THR A 264 -21.09 -11.95 1.13
C THR A 264 -22.09 -13.08 1.22
N LYS A 265 -21.63 -14.32 1.03
CA LYS A 265 -22.43 -15.54 1.16
C LYS A 265 -21.71 -16.50 2.09
N ASN A 266 -22.33 -16.79 3.23
CA ASN A 266 -21.84 -17.76 4.19
C ASN A 266 -22.75 -18.99 4.17
N ARG A 267 -22.14 -20.17 4.27
CA ARG A 267 -22.87 -21.43 4.36
C ARG A 267 -22.21 -22.34 5.40
N SER A 268 -22.90 -22.56 6.50
CA SER A 268 -22.57 -23.58 7.50
C SER A 268 -23.60 -24.72 7.45
N ARG A 269 -23.21 -25.88 7.97
CA ARG A 269 -24.14 -26.98 8.26
C ARG A 269 -24.03 -27.35 9.74
N PHE A 270 -25.16 -27.65 10.37
CA PHE A 270 -25.25 -27.88 11.82
C PHE A 270 -25.53 -29.35 12.19
N GLY A 271 -25.43 -30.26 11.23
CA GLY A 271 -25.77 -31.67 11.40
C GLY A 271 -27.24 -31.97 11.11
N ILE A 272 -27.62 -33.22 11.37
CA ILE A 272 -28.98 -33.72 11.30
C ILE A 272 -29.74 -33.41 12.60
N SER A 273 -31.05 -33.21 12.51
CA SER A 273 -31.89 -33.00 13.70
C SER A 273 -31.88 -34.27 14.56
N PRO A 274 -31.63 -34.18 15.88
CA PRO A 274 -31.82 -35.32 16.76
C PRO A 274 -33.31 -35.67 16.73
N SER A 275 -33.65 -36.83 16.18
CA SER A 275 -35.02 -37.33 16.21
C SER A 275 -35.50 -37.31 17.66
N ILE A 276 -36.60 -36.59 17.93
CA ILE A 276 -37.23 -36.48 19.24
C ILE A 276 -37.47 -37.91 19.73
N ARG A 277 -36.67 -38.36 20.71
CA ARG A 277 -36.91 -39.61 21.41
C ARG A 277 -38.22 -39.41 22.18
N THR A 278 -39.32 -39.88 21.62
CA THR A 278 -40.62 -39.88 22.29
C THR A 278 -40.44 -40.65 23.60
N LEU A 279 -40.48 -39.92 24.71
CA LEU A 279 -40.53 -40.50 26.05
C LEU A 279 -41.79 -41.37 26.13
N ARG A 280 -41.60 -42.67 26.31
CA ARG A 280 -42.64 -43.59 26.80
C ARG A 280 -42.46 -43.76 28.30
#